data_AF-A0A1Q9E1V2-F1
#
_entry.id   AF-A0A1Q9E1V2-F1
#
_cell.length_a   1.000
_cell.length_b   1.000
_cell.length_c   1.000
_cell.angle_alpha   90.00
_cell.angle_beta   90.00
_cell.angle_gamma   90.00
#
_symmetry.space_group_name_H-M   'P 1'
#
loop_
_entity.id
_entity.type
_entity.pdbx_description
1 polymer ?
#
loop_
_entity_poly.entity_id
_entity_poly.type
_entity_poly.pdbx_seq_one_letter_code
_entity_poly.pdbx_strand_id
1 'polypeptide(L)'
;MVKSTSLTKQELVDVLGSAKTSKERNRAVKLLKQFDPIPRYEFDDEGYKSKMRPKKYDYLLGYMCFRCDKVKQSNFKVIWSTSKGNKQLCYPCYTQLAEREEVAVMRAANQKAGIIPKGFGLGLTGVVGENGQRM
;
A
#
# COMPACT_ATOMS: atom_id res chain seq x y z
N MET A 1 -28.86 -22.13 11.15
CA MET A 1 -28.61 -21.62 9.79
C MET A 1 -28.52 -20.10 9.84
N VAL A 2 -27.33 -19.51 9.65
CA VAL A 2 -27.24 -18.05 9.54
C VAL A 2 -27.69 -17.68 8.14
N LYS A 3 -28.85 -17.00 8.07
CA LYS A 3 -29.51 -16.51 6.87
C LYS A 3 -28.49 -15.85 5.92
N SER A 4 -28.61 -16.16 4.64
CA SER A 4 -28.01 -15.44 3.51
C SER A 4 -28.06 -13.93 3.76
N THR A 5 -26.96 -13.18 3.62
CA THR A 5 -27.02 -11.70 3.75
C THR A 5 -25.80 -11.04 3.12
N SER A 6 -26.02 -10.53 1.90
CA SER A 6 -25.72 -9.20 1.36
C SER A 6 -24.98 -8.16 2.22
N LEU A 7 -23.95 -8.53 2.98
CA LEU A 7 -23.07 -7.55 3.62
C LEU A 7 -22.17 -6.92 2.55
N THR A 8 -22.14 -5.61 2.53
CA THR A 8 -21.22 -4.82 1.72
C THR A 8 -19.77 -5.05 2.19
N LYS A 9 -18.82 -4.73 1.31
CA LYS A 9 -17.39 -4.79 1.63
C LYS A 9 -17.09 -3.99 2.92
N GLN A 10 -17.68 -2.81 3.09
CA GLN A 10 -17.45 -1.95 4.23
C GLN A 10 -17.95 -2.58 5.54
N GLU A 11 -19.16 -3.12 5.55
CA GLU A 11 -19.70 -3.80 6.75
C GLU A 11 -18.83 -4.99 7.16
N LEU A 12 -18.29 -5.74 6.19
CA LEU A 12 -17.37 -6.84 6.49
C LEU A 12 -16.03 -6.36 7.05
N VAL A 13 -15.56 -5.18 6.67
CA VAL A 13 -14.37 -4.55 7.28
C VAL A 13 -14.67 -4.15 8.72
N ASP A 14 -15.85 -3.61 9.00
CA ASP A 14 -16.27 -3.22 10.34
C ASP A 14 -16.42 -4.45 11.25
N VAL A 15 -16.96 -5.55 10.72
CA VAL A 15 -16.99 -6.86 11.39
C VAL A 15 -15.56 -7.37 11.65
N LEU A 16 -14.65 -7.25 10.68
CA LEU A 16 -13.25 -7.66 10.87
C LEU A 16 -12.57 -6.90 12.01
N GLY A 17 -12.86 -5.60 12.14
CA GLY A 17 -12.31 -4.73 13.18
C GLY A 17 -12.92 -4.96 14.58
N SER A 18 -14.20 -5.33 14.66
CA SER A 18 -14.95 -5.51 15.91
C SER A 18 -15.05 -6.97 16.39
N ALA A 19 -14.68 -7.95 15.56
CA ALA A 19 -14.79 -9.36 15.87
C ALA A 19 -13.94 -9.77 17.10
N LYS A 20 -14.62 -10.32 18.11
CA LYS A 20 -14.01 -10.79 19.36
C LYS A 20 -13.54 -12.24 19.25
N THR A 21 -14.16 -13.02 18.38
CA THR A 21 -13.83 -14.44 18.20
C THR A 21 -13.06 -14.71 16.92
N SER A 22 -12.19 -15.71 16.94
CA SER A 22 -11.48 -16.17 15.73
C SER A 22 -12.43 -16.69 14.65
N LYS A 23 -13.59 -17.24 15.04
CA LYS A 23 -14.60 -17.74 14.10
C LYS A 23 -15.20 -16.60 13.26
N GLU A 24 -15.56 -15.48 13.90
CA GLU A 24 -16.09 -14.30 13.22
C GLU A 24 -15.04 -13.66 12.31
N ARG A 25 -13.80 -13.48 12.80
CA ARG A 25 -12.69 -12.96 11.97
C ARG A 25 -12.48 -13.81 10.73
N ASN A 26 -12.40 -15.14 10.87
CA ASN A 26 -12.16 -16.04 9.75
C ASN A 26 -13.32 -16.01 8.74
N ARG A 27 -14.57 -15.89 9.22
CA ARG A 27 -15.73 -15.71 8.34
C ARG A 27 -15.66 -14.40 7.57
N ALA A 28 -15.38 -13.29 8.24
CA ALA A 28 -15.23 -11.98 7.60
C ALA A 28 -14.11 -11.98 6.55
N VAL A 29 -12.95 -12.57 6.88
CA VAL A 29 -11.85 -12.72 5.93
C VAL A 29 -12.24 -13.54 4.71
N LYS A 30 -12.97 -14.65 4.89
CA LYS A 30 -13.42 -15.49 3.78
C LYS A 30 -14.35 -14.73 2.83
N LEU A 31 -15.28 -13.94 3.38
CA LEU A 31 -16.20 -13.12 2.59
C LEU A 31 -15.48 -11.95 1.91
N LEU A 32 -14.58 -11.26 2.61
CA LEU A 32 -13.78 -10.16 2.04
C LEU A 32 -12.90 -10.59 0.86
N LYS A 33 -12.45 -11.85 0.83
CA LYS A 33 -11.68 -12.41 -0.30
C LYS A 33 -12.50 -12.58 -1.58
N GLN A 34 -13.83 -12.57 -1.50
CA GLN A 34 -14.72 -12.68 -2.66
C GLN A 34 -14.92 -11.35 -3.38
N PHE A 35 -14.57 -10.23 -2.76
CA PHE A 35 -14.65 -8.91 -3.38
C PHE A 35 -13.41 -8.64 -4.21
N ASP A 36 -13.63 -8.07 -5.40
CA ASP A 36 -12.53 -7.60 -6.21
C ASP A 36 -11.75 -6.48 -5.49
N PRO A 37 -10.41 -6.57 -5.49
CA PRO A 37 -9.58 -5.51 -4.95
C PRO A 37 -9.58 -4.31 -5.89
N ILE A 38 -9.69 -3.10 -5.33
CA ILE A 38 -9.53 -1.83 -6.04
C ILE A 38 -8.24 -1.17 -5.53
N PRO A 39 -7.08 -1.42 -6.18
CA PRO A 39 -5.83 -0.83 -5.76
C PRO A 39 -5.86 0.71 -5.79
N ARG A 40 -5.20 1.34 -4.81
CA ARG A 40 -5.14 2.80 -4.65
C ARG A 40 -3.70 3.25 -4.66
N TYR A 41 -3.30 3.92 -5.73
CA TYR A 41 -1.96 4.46 -5.92
C TYR A 41 -1.89 5.98 -5.73
N GLU A 42 -3.01 6.62 -5.38
CA GLU A 42 -3.16 8.08 -5.26
C GLU A 42 -2.22 8.74 -4.24
N PHE A 43 -1.65 7.96 -3.30
CA PHE A 43 -0.69 8.45 -2.31
C PHE A 43 0.70 7.90 -2.50
N ASP A 44 0.98 7.13 -3.55
CA ASP A 44 2.29 6.47 -3.69
C ASP A 44 3.44 7.50 -3.65
N ASP A 45 3.21 8.73 -4.10
CA ASP A 45 4.17 9.85 -4.06
C ASP A 45 4.53 10.29 -2.64
N GLU A 46 3.67 10.01 -1.67
CA GLU A 46 3.95 10.17 -0.24
C GLU A 46 4.59 8.92 0.40
N GLY A 47 4.97 7.94 -0.42
CA GLY A 47 5.42 6.60 -0.05
C GLY A 47 6.82 6.50 0.54
N TYR A 48 7.20 7.44 1.40
CA TYR A 48 8.52 7.49 2.02
C TYR A 48 8.60 6.60 3.26
N LYS A 49 9.74 5.92 3.46
CA LYS A 49 10.03 5.12 4.67
C LYS A 49 9.87 5.92 5.95
N SER A 50 10.25 7.20 5.95
CA SER A 50 10.12 8.11 7.10
C SER A 50 8.67 8.31 7.56
N LYS A 51 7.69 8.15 6.66
CA LYS A 51 6.25 8.26 6.94
C LYS A 51 5.61 6.90 7.27
N MET A 52 6.37 5.81 7.22
CA MET A 52 5.88 4.44 7.41
C MET A 52 6.46 3.82 8.68
N ARG A 53 5.58 3.23 9.49
CA ARG A 53 5.93 2.58 10.75
C ARG A 53 5.58 1.08 10.67
N PRO A 54 6.52 0.20 10.30
CA PRO A 54 6.31 -1.23 10.36
C PRO A 54 6.18 -1.68 11.81
N LYS A 55 5.16 -2.49 12.11
CA LYS A 55 4.93 -3.04 13.44
C LYS A 55 4.65 -4.53 13.35
N LYS A 56 5.46 -5.29 14.09
CA LYS A 56 5.27 -6.72 14.32
C LYS A 56 4.46 -6.93 15.60
N TYR A 57 3.62 -7.95 15.59
CA TYR A 57 2.73 -8.32 16.67
C TYR A 57 2.96 -9.79 17.02
N ASP A 58 2.70 -10.17 18.27
CA ASP A 58 2.83 -11.57 18.73
C ASP A 58 1.60 -12.42 18.39
N TYR A 59 0.60 -11.82 17.75
CA TYR A 59 -0.65 -12.47 17.37
C TYR A 59 -1.05 -12.12 15.93
N LEU A 60 -1.88 -12.97 15.33
CA LEU A 60 -2.37 -12.79 13.97
C LEU A 60 -3.42 -11.68 13.93
N LEU A 61 -3.15 -10.62 13.15
CA LEU A 61 -4.09 -9.54 12.89
C LEU A 61 -4.86 -9.79 11.61
N GLY A 62 -6.15 -9.47 11.61
CA GLY A 62 -6.94 -9.30 10.40
C GLY A 62 -7.07 -7.81 10.09
N TYR A 63 -6.71 -7.37 8.88
CA TYR A 63 -6.89 -5.99 8.45
C TYR A 63 -7.01 -5.88 6.93
N MET A 64 -7.54 -4.74 6.45
CA MET A 64 -7.51 -4.39 5.02
C MET A 64 -6.27 -3.57 4.71
N CYS A 65 -5.52 -3.98 3.69
CA CYS A 65 -4.46 -3.13 3.14
C CYS A 65 -5.10 -2.01 2.33
N PHE A 66 -4.79 -0.76 2.66
CA PHE A 66 -5.30 0.41 1.93
C PHE A 66 -4.85 0.43 0.46
N ARG A 67 -3.58 0.12 0.18
CA ARG A 67 -3.00 0.25 -1.16
C ARG A 67 -3.47 -0.84 -2.14
N CYS A 68 -3.46 -2.11 -1.74
CA CYS A 68 -3.90 -3.19 -2.63
C CYS A 68 -5.35 -3.62 -2.41
N ASP A 69 -6.04 -3.05 -1.42
CA ASP A 69 -7.46 -3.30 -1.11
C ASP A 69 -7.81 -4.79 -0.91
N LYS A 70 -6.82 -5.55 -0.42
CA LYS A 70 -6.93 -6.96 -0.08
C LYS A 70 -6.93 -7.13 1.44
N VAL A 71 -7.79 -8.01 1.93
CA VAL A 71 -7.75 -8.48 3.32
C VAL A 71 -6.46 -9.26 3.57
N LYS A 72 -5.84 -9.01 4.73
CA LYS A 72 -4.62 -9.66 5.18
C LYS A 72 -4.82 -10.26 6.55
N GLN A 73 -4.25 -11.45 6.72
CA GLN A 73 -4.06 -12.09 8.00
C GLN A 73 -2.55 -12.23 8.21
N SER A 74 -1.98 -11.39 9.07
CA SER A 74 -0.54 -11.37 9.30
C SER A 74 -0.24 -10.83 10.70
N ASN A 75 0.89 -11.25 11.25
CA ASN A 75 1.47 -10.68 12.46
C ASN A 75 2.26 -9.38 12.19
N PHE A 76 2.20 -8.88 10.96
CA PHE A 76 2.88 -7.66 10.54
C PHE A 76 1.88 -6.72 9.86
N LYS A 77 1.94 -5.44 10.24
CA LYS A 77 1.27 -4.36 9.51
C LYS A 77 2.12 -3.10 9.56
N VAL A 78 1.94 -2.24 8.57
CA VAL A 78 2.61 -0.94 8.51
C VAL A 78 1.57 0.16 8.66
N ILE A 79 1.83 1.12 9.54
CA ILE A 79 1.03 2.35 9.62
C ILE A 79 1.72 3.40 8.76
N TRP A 80 1.03 3.91 7.75
CA TRP A 80 1.52 4.92 6.83
C TRP A 80 0.79 6.24 7.06
N SER A 81 1.54 7.29 7.38
CA SER A 81 0.99 8.62 7.61
C SER A 81 0.91 9.37 6.27
N THR A 82 -0.29 9.60 5.76
CA THR A 82 -0.51 10.38 4.53
C THR A 82 -1.21 11.70 4.83
N SER A 83 -1.29 12.58 3.84
CA SER A 83 -2.08 13.82 3.89
C SER A 83 -3.54 13.60 4.33
N LYS A 84 -4.14 12.45 4.01
CA LYS A 84 -5.51 12.06 4.43
C LYS A 84 -5.53 11.15 5.66
N GLY A 85 -4.53 11.27 6.52
CA GLY A 85 -4.41 10.55 7.79
C GLY A 85 -3.74 9.18 7.69
N ASN A 86 -3.85 8.41 8.77
CA ASN A 86 -3.15 7.14 8.89
C ASN A 86 -3.82 6.01 8.09
N LYS A 87 -3.05 5.36 7.21
CA LYS A 87 -3.47 4.21 6.41
C LYS A 87 -2.72 2.95 6.85
N GLN A 88 -3.32 1.79 6.64
CA GLN A 88 -2.69 0.50 6.97
C GLN A 88 -2.19 -0.19 5.71
N LEU A 89 -0.95 -0.63 5.70
CA LEU A 89 -0.33 -1.34 4.59
C LEU A 89 0.08 -2.76 4.97
N CYS A 90 0.02 -3.64 3.98
CA CYS A 90 0.60 -4.98 4.08
C CYS A 90 2.09 -4.97 3.76
N TYR A 91 2.80 -6.00 4.21
CA TYR A 91 4.24 -6.12 3.97
C TYR A 91 4.64 -5.96 2.49
N PRO A 92 4.02 -6.67 1.51
CA PRO A 92 4.38 -6.48 0.10
C PRO A 92 4.19 -5.06 -0.41
N CYS A 93 3.11 -4.37 -0.02
CA CYS A 93 2.88 -2.99 -0.46
C CYS A 93 3.86 -2.02 0.18
N TYR A 94 4.23 -2.25 1.45
CA TYR A 94 5.28 -1.48 2.11
C TYR A 94 6.62 -1.67 1.41
N THR A 95 7.04 -2.91 1.15
CA THR A 95 8.31 -3.21 0.50
C THR A 95 8.41 -2.57 -0.88
N GLN A 96 7.35 -2.64 -1.70
CA GLN A 96 7.34 -1.99 -3.00
C GLN A 96 7.53 -0.47 -2.93
N LEU A 97 6.91 0.21 -1.96
CA LEU A 97 7.07 1.66 -1.80
C LEU A 97 8.49 2.00 -1.30
N ALA A 98 8.99 1.22 -0.34
CA ALA A 98 10.34 1.35 0.20
C ALA A 98 11.43 1.15 -0.87
N GLU A 99 11.30 0.13 -1.71
CA GLU A 99 12.22 -0.14 -2.82
C GLU A 99 12.15 0.96 -3.89
N ARG A 100 10.94 1.48 -4.17
CA ARG A 100 10.76 2.59 -5.11
C ARG A 100 11.53 3.84 -4.67
N GLU A 101 11.49 4.16 -3.39
CA GLU A 101 12.27 5.25 -2.80
C GLU A 101 13.79 5.00 -2.94
N GLU A 102 14.26 3.80 -2.60
CA GLU A 102 15.68 3.43 -2.76
C GLU A 102 16.17 3.58 -4.21
N VAL A 103 15.38 3.08 -5.17
CA VAL A 103 15.70 3.18 -6.59
C VAL A 103 15.73 4.64 -7.04
N ALA A 104 14.82 5.49 -6.56
CA ALA A 104 14.83 6.92 -6.87
C ALA A 104 16.11 7.61 -6.35
N VAL A 105 16.53 7.28 -5.12
CA VAL A 105 17.78 7.81 -4.52
C VAL A 105 19.01 7.33 -5.31
N MET A 106 19.09 6.04 -5.62
CA MET A 106 20.21 5.49 -6.40
C MET A 106 20.28 6.09 -7.80
N ARG A 107 19.14 6.27 -8.48
CA ARG A 107 19.09 6.92 -9.80
C ARG A 107 19.60 8.35 -9.74
N ALA A 108 19.15 9.13 -8.75
CA ALA A 108 19.62 10.51 -8.57
C ALA A 108 21.14 10.57 -8.30
N ALA A 109 21.66 9.67 -7.47
CA ALA A 109 23.10 9.57 -7.20
C ALA A 109 23.90 9.18 -8.46
N ASN A 110 23.44 8.19 -9.22
CA ASN A 110 24.11 7.73 -10.44
C ASN A 110 24.05 8.76 -11.58
N GLN A 111 22.95 9.52 -11.69
CA GLN A 111 22.86 10.66 -12.61
C GLN A 111 23.85 11.77 -12.20
N LYS A 112 23.97 12.08 -10.91
CA LYS A 112 24.95 13.04 -10.40
C LYS A 112 26.39 12.58 -10.64
N ALA A 113 26.65 11.29 -10.56
CA ALA A 113 27.95 10.67 -10.85
C ALA A 113 28.25 10.53 -12.36
N GLY A 114 27.32 10.90 -13.25
CA GLY A 114 27.50 10.81 -14.71
C GLY A 114 27.43 9.39 -15.28
N ILE A 115 27.06 8.40 -14.46
CA ILE A 115 26.94 6.98 -14.88
C ILE A 115 25.69 6.78 -15.74
N ILE A 116 24.61 7.52 -15.45
CA ILE A 116 23.34 7.46 -16.19
C ILE A 116 23.14 8.79 -16.94
N PRO A 117 22.95 8.78 -18.27
CA PRO A 117 22.67 9.98 -19.03
C PRO A 117 21.42 10.70 -18.53
N LYS A 118 21.43 12.04 -18.53
CA LYS A 118 20.22 12.84 -18.29
C LYS A 118 19.16 12.46 -19.33
N GLY A 119 17.97 12.04 -18.90
CA GLY A 119 16.90 11.60 -19.81
C GLY A 119 16.75 10.08 -19.96
N PHE A 120 17.72 9.27 -19.50
CA PHE A 120 17.66 7.82 -19.63
C PHE A 120 16.65 7.22 -18.62
N GLY A 121 15.59 6.57 -19.12
CA GLY A 121 14.58 5.90 -18.29
C GLY A 121 13.33 6.73 -17.93
N LEU A 122 13.14 7.92 -18.51
CA LEU A 122 11.96 8.79 -18.30
C LEU A 122 10.65 8.30 -18.99
N GLY A 123 10.66 7.13 -19.63
CA GLY A 123 9.52 6.60 -20.39
C GLY A 123 8.38 5.97 -19.58
N LEU A 124 8.37 6.05 -18.25
CA LEU A 124 7.32 5.43 -17.41
C LEU A 124 6.70 6.35 -16.34
N THR A 125 7.17 7.59 -16.22
CA THR A 125 6.53 8.60 -15.37
C THR A 125 6.51 9.90 -16.16
N GLY A 126 5.34 10.23 -16.72
CA GLY A 126 5.15 11.42 -17.53
C GLY A 126 5.56 12.67 -16.76
N VAL A 127 6.66 13.27 -17.17
CA VAL A 127 6.97 14.67 -16.88
C VAL A 127 7.06 15.33 -18.24
N VAL A 128 6.01 16.08 -18.57
CA VAL A 128 5.91 16.91 -19.78
C VAL A 128 7.08 17.89 -19.74
N GLY A 129 7.82 17.97 -20.84
CA GLY A 129 8.98 18.84 -20.97
C GLY A 129 8.56 20.31 -21.04
N GLU A 130 9.39 21.17 -20.44
CA GLU A 130 9.47 22.56 -20.83
C GLU A 130 10.94 22.95 -21.01
N ASN A 131 11.16 23.73 -22.06
CA ASN A 131 12.36 24.49 -22.40
C ASN A 131 13.47 23.72 -23.15
N GLY A 132 13.16 23.43 -24.41
CA GLY A 132 14.15 23.57 -25.46
C GLY A 132 14.30 25.04 -25.83
N GLN A 133 15.45 25.65 -25.53
CA GLN A 133 16.03 26.64 -26.44
C GLN A 133 17.56 26.69 -26.27
N ARG A 134 18.21 26.43 -27.40
CA ARG A 134 19.66 26.40 -27.66
C ARG A 134 20.29 27.77 -27.51
N MET A 135 21.55 27.78 -27.12
CA MET A 135 22.60 28.34 -27.99
C MET A 135 23.51 27.19 -28.42
#